data_AF-A0A069P198-F1
#
_entry.id   AF-A0A069P198-F1
#
_cell.length_a   1.000
_cell.length_b   1.000
_cell.length_c   1.000
_cell.angle_alpha   90.00
_cell.angle_beta   90.00
_cell.angle_gamma   90.00
#
_symmetry.space_group_name_H-M   'P 1'
#
loop_
_entity.id
_entity.type
_entity.pdbx_description
1 polymer ?
#
loop_
_entity_poly.entity_id
_entity_poly.type
_entity_poly.pdbx_seq_one_letter_code
_entity_poly.pdbx_strand_id
1 'polypeptide(L)'
;MTYSCTDFVDDVLNDMVIRNWIKPAQYGPDDPQAQCDAVLGAIGDADVSLRLAADAKQFHAELLDAVETLTAIAEQHGALARANVVYLQTAILKGGVIELTRDEAQAISFVRGLPSGGRWWQSVKLIE
;
A
#
# COMPACT_ATOMS: atom_id res chain seq x y z
N MET A 1 -8.06 -38.68 20.12
CA MET A 1 -6.80 -37.91 20.10
C MET A 1 -7.11 -36.54 20.64
N THR A 2 -6.31 -36.05 21.58
CA THR A 2 -6.48 -34.72 22.18
C THR A 2 -5.66 -33.73 21.37
N TYR A 3 -6.27 -32.63 20.92
CA TYR A 3 -5.58 -31.56 20.22
C TYR A 3 -4.53 -30.93 21.13
N SER A 4 -3.29 -30.83 20.65
CA SER A 4 -2.13 -30.37 21.41
C SER A 4 -1.67 -28.98 20.97
N CYS A 5 -0.78 -28.36 21.75
CA CYS A 5 -0.18 -27.08 21.36
C CYS A 5 0.66 -27.20 20.08
N THR A 6 1.25 -28.36 19.81
CA THR A 6 2.00 -28.60 18.57
C THR A 6 1.07 -28.64 17.37
N ASP A 7 -0.08 -29.32 17.49
CA ASP A 7 -1.09 -29.33 16.42
C ASP A 7 -1.56 -27.91 16.07
N PHE A 8 -1.76 -27.05 17.08
CA PHE A 8 -2.10 -25.64 16.88
C PHE A 8 -1.01 -24.86 16.14
N VAL A 9 0.25 -25.02 16.55
CA VAL A 9 1.39 -24.35 15.90
C VAL A 9 1.50 -24.78 14.44
N ASP A 10 1.43 -26.08 14.17
CA ASP A 10 1.51 -26.64 12.82
C ASP A 10 0.36 -26.15 11.94
N ASP A 11 -0.88 -26.14 12.44
CA ASP A 11 -2.04 -25.65 11.70
C ASP A 11 -1.90 -24.16 11.31
N VAL A 12 -1.45 -23.32 12.24
CA VAL A 12 -1.25 -21.88 12.00
C VAL A 12 -0.13 -21.67 10.98
N LEU A 13 1.03 -22.30 11.16
CA LEU A 13 2.16 -22.16 10.25
C LEU A 13 1.79 -22.66 8.84
N ASN A 14 1.09 -23.79 8.74
CA ASN A 14 0.64 -24.33 7.46
C ASN A 14 -0.33 -23.38 6.74
N ASP A 15 -1.33 -22.82 7.43
CA ASP A 15 -2.25 -21.85 6.81
C ASP A 15 -1.51 -20.58 6.35
N MET A 16 -0.57 -20.06 7.13
CA MET A 16 0.21 -18.89 6.75
C MET A 16 1.13 -19.15 5.55
N VAL A 17 1.68 -20.36 5.42
CA VAL A 17 2.43 -20.78 4.23
C VAL A 17 1.51 -20.92 3.01
N ILE A 18 0.32 -21.51 3.17
CA ILE A 18 -0.69 -21.64 2.09
C ILE A 18 -1.08 -20.26 1.55
N ARG A 19 -1.21 -19.26 2.44
CA ARG A 19 -1.52 -17.88 2.07
C ARG A 19 -0.32 -17.10 1.52
N ASN A 20 0.86 -17.70 1.47
CA ASN A 20 2.15 -17.07 1.13
C ASN A 20 2.51 -15.88 2.04
N TRP A 21 2.05 -15.88 3.29
CA TRP A 21 2.39 -14.84 4.27
C TRP A 21 3.78 -15.07 4.88
N ILE A 22 4.16 -16.33 5.05
CA ILE A 22 5.49 -16.76 5.47
C ILE A 22 6.03 -17.87 4.55
N LYS A 23 7.33 -18.12 4.61
CA LYS A 23 8.02 -19.19 3.87
C LYS A 23 8.65 -20.17 4.86
N PRO A 24 8.58 -21.49 4.61
CA PRO A 24 9.19 -22.49 5.51
C PRO A 24 10.68 -22.29 5.76
N ALA A 25 11.41 -21.64 4.83
CA ALA A 25 12.83 -21.33 5.00
C ALA A 25 13.12 -20.23 6.05
N GLN A 26 12.10 -19.56 6.58
CA GLN A 26 12.26 -18.46 7.54
C GLN A 26 12.41 -18.94 8.99
N TYR A 27 12.06 -20.19 9.31
CA TYR A 27 12.08 -20.73 10.67
C TYR A 27 12.48 -22.21 10.70
N GLY A 28 13.06 -22.65 11.82
CA GLY A 28 13.31 -24.07 12.07
C GLY A 28 12.04 -24.79 12.54
N PRO A 29 11.88 -26.10 12.26
CA PRO A 29 10.72 -26.87 12.72
C PRO A 29 10.63 -26.97 14.25
N ASP A 30 11.76 -26.92 14.95
CA ASP A 30 11.86 -26.98 16.41
C ASP A 30 12.30 -25.65 17.03
N ASP A 31 12.01 -24.53 16.37
CA ASP A 31 12.33 -23.18 16.86
C ASP A 31 11.06 -22.33 17.05
N PRO A 32 10.35 -22.48 18.19
CA PRO A 32 9.12 -21.75 18.46
C PRO A 32 9.31 -20.23 18.48
N GLN A 33 10.52 -19.74 18.79
CA GLN A 33 10.79 -18.31 18.80
C GLN A 33 10.89 -17.78 17.37
N ALA A 34 11.65 -18.43 16.50
CA ALA A 34 11.71 -18.04 15.07
C ALA A 34 10.36 -18.18 14.38
N GLN A 35 9.56 -19.19 14.74
CA GLN A 35 8.18 -19.34 14.27
C GLN A 35 7.31 -18.16 14.70
N CYS A 36 7.36 -17.78 15.98
CA CYS A 36 6.62 -16.62 16.50
C CYS A 36 7.04 -15.32 15.80
N ASP A 37 8.33 -15.08 15.64
CA ASP A 37 8.87 -13.89 14.97
C ASP A 37 8.42 -13.82 13.50
N ALA A 38 8.40 -14.96 12.79
CA ALA A 38 7.89 -15.03 11.42
C ALA A 38 6.40 -14.71 11.33
N VAL A 39 5.59 -15.25 12.25
CA VAL A 39 4.15 -15.01 12.31
C VAL A 39 3.85 -13.54 12.60
N LEU A 40 4.49 -12.97 13.63
CA LEU A 40 4.29 -11.57 14.02
C LEU A 40 4.79 -10.61 12.94
N GLY A 41 5.91 -10.92 12.29
CA GLY A 41 6.43 -10.18 11.14
C GLY A 41 5.41 -10.14 10.00
N ALA A 42 4.87 -11.30 9.61
CA ALA A 42 3.88 -11.37 8.55
C ALA A 42 2.56 -10.64 8.88
N ILE A 43 2.11 -10.69 10.14
CA ILE A 43 0.96 -9.89 10.60
C ILE A 43 1.26 -8.39 10.49
N GLY A 44 2.46 -7.96 10.88
CA GLY A 44 2.91 -6.58 10.73
C GLY A 44 2.92 -6.12 9.26
N ASP A 45 3.49 -6.92 8.37
CA ASP A 45 3.53 -6.64 6.93
C ASP A 45 2.12 -6.58 6.32
N ALA A 46 1.22 -7.45 6.77
CA ALA A 46 -0.18 -7.44 6.37
C ALA A 46 -0.91 -6.17 6.86
N ASP A 47 -0.70 -5.75 8.11
CA ASP A 47 -1.26 -4.51 8.65
C ASP A 47 -0.79 -3.27 7.87
N VAL A 48 0.51 -3.18 7.56
CA VAL A 48 1.05 -2.11 6.71
C VAL A 48 0.38 -2.12 5.34
N SER A 49 0.30 -3.28 4.69
CA SER A 49 -0.32 -3.43 3.37
C SER A 49 -1.80 -3.02 3.37
N LEU A 50 -2.54 -3.39 4.42
CA LEU A 50 -3.96 -3.02 4.57
C LEU A 50 -4.13 -1.51 4.74
N ARG A 51 -3.27 -0.85 5.52
CA ARG A 51 -3.29 0.61 5.69
C ARG A 51 -3.01 1.33 4.38
N LEU A 52 -1.99 0.91 3.64
CA LEU A 52 -1.65 1.49 2.33
C LEU A 52 -2.77 1.30 1.30
N ALA A 53 -3.44 0.14 1.31
CA ALA A 53 -4.62 -0.10 0.47
C ALA A 53 -5.80 0.80 0.85
N ALA A 54 -6.03 1.01 2.15
CA ALA A 54 -7.05 1.93 2.65
C ALA A 54 -6.74 3.38 2.25
N ASP A 55 -5.49 3.82 2.37
CA ASP A 55 -5.03 5.14 1.94
C ASP A 55 -5.20 5.33 0.42
N ALA A 56 -4.80 4.36 -0.40
CA ALA A 56 -4.98 4.44 -1.86
C ALA A 56 -6.46 4.47 -2.27
N LYS A 57 -7.32 3.74 -1.56
CA LYS A 57 -8.78 3.80 -1.75
C LYS A 57 -9.33 5.17 -1.36
N GLN A 58 -8.89 5.73 -0.24
CA GLN A 58 -9.30 7.05 0.21
C GLN A 58 -8.86 8.14 -0.78
N PHE A 59 -7.62 8.09 -1.25
CA PHE A 59 -7.11 9.00 -2.29
C PHE A 59 -7.98 8.96 -3.54
N HIS A 60 -8.34 7.77 -4.03
CA HIS A 60 -9.19 7.62 -5.21
C HIS A 60 -10.59 8.20 -5.00
N ALA A 61 -11.18 8.00 -3.82
CA ALA A 61 -12.48 8.58 -3.47
C ALA A 61 -12.42 10.12 -3.43
N GLU A 62 -11.45 10.69 -2.72
CA GLU A 62 -11.25 12.15 -2.64
C GLU A 62 -11.00 12.76 -4.03
N LEU A 63 -10.25 12.06 -4.89
CA LEU A 63 -9.99 12.48 -6.26
C LEU A 63 -11.29 12.55 -7.08
N LEU A 64 -12.11 11.50 -7.04
CA LEU A 64 -13.39 11.46 -7.76
C LEU A 64 -14.41 12.46 -7.19
N ASP A 65 -14.41 12.73 -5.89
CA ASP A 65 -15.25 13.79 -5.32
C ASP A 65 -14.85 15.18 -5.83
N ALA A 66 -13.56 15.39 -6.14
CA ALA A 66 -13.06 16.67 -6.62
C ALA A 66 -13.20 16.90 -8.13
N VAL A 67 -13.06 15.84 -8.94
CA VAL A 67 -13.03 15.96 -10.42
C VAL A 67 -14.10 15.12 -11.13
N GLU A 68 -14.93 14.38 -10.40
CA GLU A 68 -16.00 13.46 -10.87
C GLU A 68 -15.52 12.24 -11.66
N THR A 69 -14.56 12.39 -12.56
CA THR A 69 -14.05 11.31 -13.42
C THR A 69 -12.54 11.46 -13.71
N LEU A 70 -11.88 10.35 -14.04
CA LEU A 70 -10.49 10.40 -14.53
C LEU A 70 -10.35 11.14 -15.87
N THR A 71 -11.42 11.20 -16.68
CA THR A 71 -11.42 11.97 -17.95
C THR A 71 -11.39 13.46 -17.68
N ALA A 72 -12.19 13.94 -16.72
CA ALA A 72 -12.21 15.34 -16.32
C ALA A 72 -10.83 15.85 -15.84
N ILE A 73 -10.00 14.98 -15.25
CA ILE A 73 -8.60 15.33 -14.92
C ILE A 73 -7.82 15.70 -16.18
N ALA A 74 -7.97 14.92 -17.26
CA ALA A 74 -7.29 15.20 -18.52
C ALA A 74 -7.83 16.47 -19.18
N GLU A 75 -9.12 16.75 -19.06
CA GLU A 75 -9.76 17.95 -19.61
C GLU A 75 -9.37 19.23 -18.85
N GLN A 76 -9.26 19.16 -17.51
CA GLN A 76 -8.98 20.32 -16.65
C GLN A 76 -7.48 20.55 -16.42
N HIS A 77 -6.69 19.48 -16.34
CA HIS A 77 -5.27 19.54 -15.94
C HIS A 77 -4.32 18.89 -16.94
N GLY A 78 -4.84 18.30 -18.03
CA GLY A 78 -4.06 17.68 -19.09
C GLY A 78 -3.81 16.18 -18.91
N ALA A 79 -3.50 15.50 -20.01
CA ALA A 79 -3.32 14.05 -20.04
C ALA A 79 -2.17 13.56 -19.13
N LEU A 80 -1.12 14.36 -19.00
CA LEU A 80 0.01 14.05 -18.12
C LEU A 80 -0.39 14.09 -16.63
N ALA A 81 -1.22 15.06 -16.23
CA ALA A 81 -1.76 15.11 -14.88
C ALA A 81 -2.57 13.85 -14.56
N ARG A 82 -3.41 13.38 -15.49
CA ARG A 82 -4.15 12.12 -15.35
C ARG A 82 -3.22 10.91 -15.15
N ALA A 83 -2.15 10.81 -15.94
CA ALA A 83 -1.18 9.71 -15.76
C ALA A 83 -0.52 9.79 -14.38
N ASN A 84 -0.08 10.98 -13.98
CA ASN A 84 0.63 11.21 -12.72
C ASN A 84 -0.23 10.92 -11.50
N VAL A 85 -1.53 11.23 -11.50
CA VAL A 85 -2.41 10.87 -10.37
C VAL A 85 -2.65 9.36 -10.26
N VAL A 86 -2.67 8.62 -11.37
CA VAL A 86 -2.78 7.16 -11.35
C VAL A 86 -1.48 6.53 -10.82
N TYR A 87 -0.33 7.07 -11.21
CA TYR A 87 0.95 6.67 -10.64
C TYR A 87 1.04 7.04 -9.15
N LEU A 88 0.52 8.19 -8.73
CA LEU A 88 0.46 8.60 -7.34
C LEU A 88 -0.38 7.62 -6.51
N GLN A 89 -1.57 7.23 -6.98
CA GLN A 89 -2.40 6.21 -6.33
C GLN A 89 -1.63 4.89 -6.15
N THR A 90 -0.89 4.49 -7.19
CA THR A 90 -0.07 3.26 -7.16
C THR A 90 1.10 3.39 -6.19
N ALA A 91 1.73 4.55 -6.10
CA ALA A 91 2.78 4.82 -5.13
C ALA A 91 2.25 4.76 -3.70
N ILE A 92 1.10 5.37 -3.42
CA ILE A 92 0.42 5.28 -2.12
C ILE A 92 0.13 3.81 -1.77
N LEU A 93 -0.45 3.05 -2.71
CA LEU A 93 -0.76 1.63 -2.51
C LEU A 93 0.48 0.79 -2.15
N LYS A 94 1.65 1.16 -2.67
CA LYS A 94 2.92 0.46 -2.45
C LYS A 94 3.77 1.07 -1.34
N GLY A 95 3.31 2.12 -0.67
CA GLY A 95 4.10 2.86 0.33
C GLY A 95 5.35 3.54 -0.26
N GLY A 96 5.29 3.89 -1.54
CA GLY A 96 6.39 4.51 -2.28
C GLY A 96 6.15 5.97 -2.64
N VAL A 97 6.96 6.46 -3.58
CA VAL A 97 6.89 7.81 -4.13
C VAL A 97 6.87 7.78 -5.66
N ILE A 98 6.28 8.80 -6.27
CA ILE A 98 6.51 9.15 -7.68
C ILE A 98 7.54 10.27 -7.75
N GLU A 99 8.39 10.22 -8.75
CA GLU A 99 9.35 11.28 -9.05
C GLU A 99 8.79 12.16 -10.17
N LEU A 100 8.67 13.46 -9.89
CA LEU A 100 8.11 14.43 -10.83
C LEU A 100 9.06 15.61 -10.99
N THR A 101 9.19 16.10 -12.22
CA THR A 101 9.75 17.42 -12.49
C THR A 101 8.85 18.51 -11.87
N ARG A 102 9.37 19.75 -11.78
CA ARG A 102 8.56 20.87 -11.26
C ARG A 102 7.28 21.11 -12.06
N ASP A 103 7.35 21.02 -13.38
CA ASP A 103 6.20 21.24 -14.26
C ASP A 103 5.14 20.13 -14.08
N GLU A 104 5.58 18.88 -13.96
CA GLU A 104 4.68 17.75 -13.67
C GLU A 104 4.02 17.85 -12.30
N ALA A 105 4.78 18.24 -11.28
CA ALA A 105 4.24 18.48 -9.95
C ALA A 105 3.26 19.65 -9.94
N GLN A 106 3.51 20.71 -10.72
CA GLN A 106 2.58 21.81 -10.86
C GLN A 106 1.27 21.35 -11.51
N ALA A 107 1.34 20.47 -12.51
CA ALA A 107 0.17 19.93 -13.22
C ALA A 107 -0.78 19.12 -12.31
N ILE A 108 -0.26 18.50 -11.25
CA ILE A 108 -1.09 17.77 -10.26
C ILE A 108 -1.24 18.51 -8.91
N SER A 109 -0.85 19.78 -8.84
CA SER A 109 -0.84 20.54 -7.58
C SER A 109 -2.22 20.64 -6.90
N PHE A 110 -3.31 20.49 -7.65
CA PHE A 110 -4.68 20.43 -7.13
C PHE A 110 -4.88 19.29 -6.11
N VAL A 111 -4.09 18.21 -6.18
CA VAL A 111 -4.09 17.12 -5.20
C VAL A 111 -3.83 17.63 -3.78
N ARG A 112 -3.05 18.69 -3.61
CA ARG A 112 -2.80 19.30 -2.29
C ARG A 112 -4.05 19.94 -1.68
N GLY A 113 -5.03 20.29 -2.50
CA GLY A 113 -6.32 20.84 -2.08
C GLY A 113 -7.36 19.80 -1.69
N LEU A 114 -7.07 18.50 -1.88
CA LEU A 114 -7.95 17.42 -1.42
C LEU A 114 -8.01 17.38 0.12
N PRO A 115 -9.07 16.78 0.72
CA PRO A 115 -9.22 16.70 2.18
C PRO A 115 -7.98 16.16 2.89
N SER A 116 -7.31 15.16 2.31
CA SER A 116 -6.05 14.60 2.81
C SER A 116 -4.85 14.93 1.94
N GLY A 117 -4.91 16.01 1.15
CA GLY A 117 -3.92 16.36 0.13
C GLY A 117 -2.48 16.42 0.64
N GLY A 118 -2.28 16.91 1.86
CA GLY A 118 -0.96 16.94 2.51
C GLY A 118 -0.35 15.54 2.72
N ARG A 119 -1.18 14.54 3.03
CA ARG A 119 -0.76 13.13 3.18
C ARG A 119 -0.40 12.53 1.83
N TRP A 120 -1.25 12.71 0.83
CA TRP A 120 -1.01 12.21 -0.53
C TRP A 120 0.26 12.81 -1.14
N TRP A 121 0.54 14.08 -0.85
CA TRP A 121 1.72 14.76 -1.35
C TRP A 121 3.05 14.22 -0.77
N GLN A 122 3.02 13.47 0.34
CA GLN A 122 4.23 12.81 0.87
C GLN A 122 4.75 11.72 -0.09
N SER A 123 3.87 11.18 -0.94
CA SER A 123 4.23 10.24 -2.01
C SER A 123 4.74 10.94 -3.29
N VAL A 124 5.03 12.24 -3.26
CA VAL A 124 5.61 12.98 -4.38
C VAL A 124 7.01 13.46 -4.02
N LYS A 125 7.99 13.09 -4.84
CA LYS A 125 9.37 13.55 -4.76
C LYS A 125 9.68 14.41 -5.98
N LEU A 126 10.18 15.62 -5.76
CA LEU A 126 10.61 16.51 -6.83
C LEU A 126 12.00 16.11 -7.32
N ILE A 127 12.17 16.03 -8.63
CA ILE A 127 13.46 15.87 -9.31
C ILE A 127 13.78 17.14 -10.10
N GLU A 128 15.08 17.41 -10.27
CA GLU A 128 15.60 18.60 -10.97
C GLU A 128 15.33 18.56 -12.47
#